data_AF-A0A3C1Y2M1-F1
#
_entry.id   AF-A0A3C1Y2M1-F1
#
_cell.length_a   1.000
_cell.length_b   1.000
_cell.length_c   1.000
_cell.angle_alpha   90.00
_cell.angle_beta   90.00
_cell.angle_gamma   90.00
#
_symmetry.space_group_name_H-M   'P 1'
#
loop_
_entity.id
_entity.type
_entity.pdbx_description
1 polymer ?
#
loop_
_entity_poly.entity_id
_entity_poly.type
_entity_poly.pdbx_seq_one_letter_code
_entity_poly.pdbx_strand_id
1 'polypeptide(L)'
;MTDKTPATDSAVHPAAPDASASASAPAASVKARPAKRGSGPLVTALIIVILLAVGLGYALWKQRTQFVSAGREVATRLDTLGADVAQARKDTREALALAQAQSGRVAELEDTLRETQSQYNALQQAWQNFNDSASDELLANDVERLLTIANQQLRLAGNVSNAIVALETAQSRLARADRPRFSSLQQSINGDLDRLRAVSTVDIPAQSGRIERLVALIGKAPMLVPDTVSPGVAPVDQAQPPAPPPAVDPQADLPA
;
A
#
# COMPACT_ATOMS: atom_id res chain seq x y z
N MET A 1 31.16 -41.28 -34.07
CA MET A 1 30.56 -42.41 -33.34
C MET A 1 29.13 -42.53 -33.85
N THR A 2 28.84 -43.03 -35.06
CA THR A 2 29.33 -44.27 -35.74
C THR A 2 29.28 -45.44 -34.75
N ASP A 3 28.60 -46.57 -34.96
CA ASP A 3 28.22 -47.40 -36.11
C ASP A 3 26.89 -48.13 -35.71
N LYS A 4 26.18 -48.99 -36.45
CA LYS A 4 26.54 -49.96 -37.48
C LYS A 4 25.25 -50.56 -38.08
N THR A 5 25.13 -50.54 -39.40
CA THR A 5 24.27 -51.40 -40.22
C THR A 5 24.88 -52.81 -40.38
N PRO A 6 24.06 -53.81 -40.73
CA PRO A 6 24.34 -54.56 -41.98
C PRO A 6 23.04 -54.65 -42.80
N ALA A 7 22.98 -54.28 -44.08
CA ALA A 7 23.64 -54.83 -45.27
C ALA A 7 23.29 -56.31 -45.54
N THR A 8 22.37 -56.54 -46.49
CA THR A 8 22.35 -57.61 -47.52
C THR A 8 21.18 -57.23 -48.45
N ASP A 9 21.38 -56.56 -49.58
CA ASP A 9 22.08 -56.91 -50.83
C ASP A 9 21.14 -57.53 -51.88
N SER A 10 21.16 -56.85 -53.03
CA SER A 10 20.88 -57.31 -54.41
C SER A 10 19.50 -57.85 -54.78
N ALA A 11 18.95 -57.55 -55.96
CA ALA A 11 19.31 -56.61 -57.01
C ALA A 11 18.09 -56.54 -57.95
N VAL A 12 17.77 -55.34 -58.42
CA VAL A 12 16.95 -55.12 -59.60
C VAL A 12 17.90 -55.00 -60.79
N HIS A 13 17.60 -55.68 -61.90
CA HIS A 13 17.78 -55.08 -63.22
C HIS A 13 16.78 -55.63 -64.25
N PRO A 14 16.37 -54.81 -65.24
CA PRO A 14 15.24 -55.03 -66.14
C PRO A 14 15.66 -55.23 -67.61
N ALA A 15 14.66 -55.17 -68.51
CA ALA A 15 14.74 -54.95 -69.97
C ALA A 15 15.24 -56.12 -70.84
N ALA A 16 14.80 -56.37 -72.07
CA ALA A 16 13.68 -55.99 -72.95
C ALA A 16 13.73 -56.96 -74.18
N PRO A 17 13.21 -56.71 -75.41
CA PRO A 17 12.46 -57.69 -76.20
C PRO A 17 13.13 -58.09 -77.56
N ASP A 18 12.34 -58.71 -78.44
CA ASP A 18 12.56 -59.04 -79.87
C ASP A 18 13.51 -60.22 -80.19
N ALA A 19 13.40 -61.00 -81.26
CA ALA A 19 12.36 -61.37 -82.24
C ALA A 19 13.01 -62.42 -83.19
N SER A 20 12.20 -63.30 -83.81
CA SER A 20 12.49 -64.04 -85.08
C SER A 20 13.60 -65.12 -85.05
N ALA A 21 13.62 -66.21 -85.82
CA ALA A 21 12.80 -66.84 -86.87
C ALA A 21 13.39 -68.29 -87.03
N SER A 22 12.61 -69.37 -87.07
CA SER A 22 12.02 -70.04 -88.26
C SER A 22 12.84 -71.23 -88.83
N ALA A 23 12.09 -72.15 -89.45
CA ALA A 23 12.43 -73.33 -90.27
C ALA A 23 12.66 -74.68 -89.55
N SER A 24 12.18 -75.85 -90.02
CA SER A 24 11.19 -76.26 -91.04
C SER A 24 10.95 -77.78 -90.92
N ALA A 25 9.67 -78.18 -91.04
CA ALA A 25 9.02 -79.41 -91.56
C ALA A 25 9.86 -80.61 -92.14
N PRO A 26 9.32 -81.87 -92.17
CA PRO A 26 7.99 -82.17 -92.73
C PRO A 26 7.09 -83.27 -92.10
N ALA A 27 5.80 -83.04 -92.33
CA ALA A 27 4.67 -83.91 -92.71
C ALA A 27 4.61 -85.42 -92.31
N ALA A 28 3.52 -85.79 -91.61
CA ALA A 28 2.60 -86.86 -92.03
C ALA A 28 1.24 -86.85 -91.27
N SER A 29 0.16 -86.60 -92.03
CA SER A 29 -1.20 -87.21 -91.96
C SER A 29 -2.05 -87.27 -90.67
N VAL A 30 -2.99 -86.33 -90.57
CA VAL A 30 -4.48 -86.46 -90.47
C VAL A 30 -5.14 -87.53 -89.57
N LYS A 31 -5.93 -87.06 -88.58
CA LYS A 31 -7.35 -87.47 -88.44
C LYS A 31 -8.19 -86.40 -87.71
N ALA A 32 -9.00 -85.67 -88.48
CA ALA A 32 -10.10 -84.86 -87.95
C ALA A 32 -11.24 -85.79 -87.50
N ARG A 33 -11.77 -85.59 -86.29
CA ARG A 33 -12.98 -86.24 -85.81
C ARG A 33 -14.14 -85.24 -85.89
N PRO A 34 -15.30 -85.62 -86.48
CA PRO A 34 -16.30 -84.66 -86.90
C PRO A 34 -17.12 -84.12 -85.75
N ALA A 35 -17.50 -82.85 -85.87
CA ALA A 35 -18.58 -82.23 -85.13
C ALA A 35 -19.90 -82.99 -85.38
N LYS A 36 -20.58 -83.39 -84.32
CA LYS A 36 -22.01 -83.72 -84.37
C LYS A 36 -22.81 -82.65 -83.65
N ARG A 37 -23.53 -81.90 -84.47
CA ARG A 37 -24.63 -81.01 -84.12
C ARG A 37 -25.81 -81.89 -83.67
N GLY A 38 -26.11 -81.85 -82.39
CA GLY A 38 -27.32 -82.39 -81.77
C GLY A 38 -27.67 -81.46 -80.62
N SER A 39 -28.95 -81.20 -80.34
CA SER A 39 -29.46 -80.18 -79.41
C SER A 39 -29.17 -80.42 -77.91
N GLY A 40 -28.14 -81.20 -77.56
CA GLY A 40 -27.72 -81.52 -76.18
C GLY A 40 -26.61 -80.67 -75.52
N PRO A 41 -25.64 -80.04 -76.23
CA PRO A 41 -24.62 -79.20 -75.60
C PRO A 41 -25.14 -77.80 -75.25
N LEU A 42 -26.26 -77.39 -75.83
CA LEU A 42 -26.89 -76.09 -75.58
C LEU A 42 -27.61 -76.08 -74.22
N VAL A 43 -28.27 -77.19 -73.86
CA VAL A 43 -28.94 -77.33 -72.55
C VAL A 43 -27.91 -77.45 -71.42
N THR A 44 -26.82 -78.20 -71.63
CA THR A 44 -25.73 -78.31 -70.64
C THR A 44 -24.96 -77.00 -70.49
N ALA A 45 -24.68 -76.28 -71.58
CA ALA A 45 -24.11 -74.93 -71.51
C ALA A 45 -25.06 -73.94 -70.79
N LEU A 46 -26.37 -74.01 -71.03
CA LEU A 46 -27.36 -73.18 -70.34
C LEU A 46 -27.37 -73.42 -68.83
N ILE A 47 -27.32 -74.69 -68.40
CA ILE A 47 -27.26 -75.06 -66.97
C ILE A 47 -25.98 -74.51 -66.30
N ILE A 48 -24.84 -74.61 -66.97
CA ILE A 48 -23.56 -74.06 -66.46
C ILE A 48 -23.62 -72.54 -66.33
N VAL A 49 -24.21 -71.84 -67.30
CA VAL A 49 -24.39 -70.39 -67.25
C VAL A 49 -25.34 -69.98 -66.12
N ILE A 50 -26.44 -70.72 -65.90
CA ILE A 50 -27.35 -70.47 -64.78
C ILE A 50 -26.63 -70.69 -63.44
N LEU A 51 -25.85 -71.76 -63.30
CA LEU A 51 -25.04 -72.00 -62.10
C LEU A 51 -24.03 -70.89 -61.83
N LEU A 52 -23.35 -70.41 -62.88
CA LEU A 52 -22.44 -69.26 -62.79
C LEU A 52 -23.18 -67.98 -62.39
N ALA A 53 -24.35 -67.71 -62.99
CA ALA A 53 -25.16 -66.54 -62.66
C ALA A 53 -25.66 -66.58 -61.20
N VAL A 54 -26.06 -67.75 -60.70
CA VAL A 54 -26.44 -67.95 -59.29
C VAL A 54 -25.24 -67.77 -58.36
N GLY A 55 -24.08 -68.34 -58.71
CA GLY A 55 -22.84 -68.17 -57.94
C GLY A 55 -22.37 -66.72 -57.85
N LEU A 56 -22.43 -65.99 -58.97
CA LEU A 56 -22.14 -64.56 -59.05
C LEU A 56 -23.15 -63.73 -58.24
N GLY A 57 -24.45 -64.05 -58.34
CA GLY A 57 -25.50 -63.41 -57.54
C GLY A 57 -25.29 -63.60 -56.03
N TYR A 58 -24.93 -64.81 -55.60
CA TYR A 58 -24.61 -65.10 -54.20
C TYR A 58 -23.35 -64.37 -53.73
N ALA A 59 -22.29 -64.34 -54.56
CA ALA A 59 -21.05 -63.62 -54.25
C ALA A 59 -21.29 -62.11 -54.09
N LEU A 60 -22.05 -61.50 -55.01
CA LEU A 60 -22.43 -60.08 -54.92
C LEU A 60 -23.31 -59.80 -53.70
N TRP A 61 -24.21 -60.70 -53.33
CA TRP A 61 -25.05 -60.57 -52.14
C TRP A 61 -24.22 -60.63 -50.85
N LYS A 62 -23.25 -61.55 -50.76
CA LYS A 62 -22.31 -61.65 -49.63
C LYS A 62 -21.43 -60.41 -49.51
N GLN A 63 -20.97 -59.87 -50.64
CA GLN A 63 -20.16 -58.65 -50.64
C GLN A 63 -20.99 -57.43 -50.20
N ARG A 64 -22.24 -57.30 -50.65
CA ARG A 64 -23.17 -56.24 -50.20
C ARG A 64 -23.44 -56.29 -48.70
N THR A 65 -23.66 -57.48 -48.14
CA THR A 65 -23.93 -57.64 -46.71
C THR A 65 -22.72 -57.27 -45.84
N GLN A 66 -21.50 -57.60 -46.28
CA GLN A 66 -20.27 -57.18 -45.59
C GLN A 66 -20.06 -55.66 -45.59
N PHE A 67 -20.35 -54.98 -46.71
CA PHE A 67 -20.27 -53.51 -46.76
C PHE A 67 -21.31 -52.84 -45.86
N VAL A 68 -22.53 -53.39 -45.78
CA VAL A 68 -23.57 -52.85 -44.89
C VAL A 68 -23.21 -53.04 -43.42
N SER A 69 -22.63 -54.20 -43.03
CA SER A 69 -22.18 -54.41 -41.65
C SER A 69 -21.00 -53.52 -41.28
N ALA A 70 -20.01 -53.38 -42.17
CA ALA A 70 -18.87 -52.48 -41.95
C ALA A 70 -19.32 -51.02 -41.84
N GLY A 71 -20.25 -50.58 -42.70
CA GLY A 71 -20.83 -49.24 -42.63
C GLY A 71 -21.58 -48.98 -41.33
N ARG A 72 -22.34 -49.96 -40.82
CA ARG A 72 -23.01 -49.87 -39.51
C ARG A 72 -22.02 -49.78 -38.37
N GLU A 73 -20.96 -50.59 -38.37
CA GLU A 73 -19.95 -50.56 -37.31
C GLU A 73 -19.21 -49.21 -37.30
N VAL A 74 -18.84 -48.69 -38.47
CA VAL A 74 -18.26 -47.34 -38.59
C VAL A 74 -19.23 -46.28 -38.11
N ALA A 75 -20.51 -46.34 -38.50
CA ALA A 75 -21.53 -45.39 -38.03
C ALA A 75 -21.68 -45.43 -36.50
N THR A 76 -21.72 -46.61 -35.88
CA THR A 76 -21.77 -46.75 -34.43
C THR A 76 -20.51 -46.21 -33.76
N ARG A 77 -19.33 -46.46 -34.33
CA ARG A 77 -18.06 -45.92 -33.80
C ARG A 77 -18.00 -44.39 -33.91
N LEU A 78 -18.52 -43.82 -34.99
CA LEU A 78 -18.62 -42.36 -35.14
C LEU A 78 -19.60 -41.76 -34.14
N ASP A 79 -20.72 -42.42 -33.88
CA ASP A 79 -21.71 -41.99 -32.89
C ASP A 79 -21.14 -42.05 -31.46
N THR A 80 -20.43 -43.13 -31.10
CA THR A 80 -19.75 -43.24 -29.80
C THR A 80 -18.65 -42.18 -29.65
N LEU A 81 -17.84 -41.96 -30.69
CA LEU A 81 -16.82 -40.90 -30.67
C LEU A 81 -17.47 -39.51 -30.56
N GLY A 82 -18.61 -39.29 -31.21
CA GLY A 82 -19.39 -38.06 -31.08
C GLY A 82 -19.90 -37.85 -29.66
N ALA A 83 -20.42 -38.90 -29.02
CA ALA A 83 -20.85 -38.89 -27.63
C ALA A 83 -19.68 -38.63 -26.66
N ASP A 84 -18.54 -39.30 -26.85
CA ASP A 84 -17.34 -39.13 -26.03
C ASP A 84 -16.78 -37.71 -26.13
N VAL A 85 -16.72 -37.13 -27.34
CA VAL A 85 -16.29 -35.74 -27.54
C VAL A 85 -17.28 -34.77 -26.90
N ALA A 86 -18.58 -35.03 -27.00
CA ALA A 86 -19.60 -34.21 -26.33
C ALA A 86 -19.46 -34.27 -24.80
N GLN A 87 -19.17 -35.45 -24.25
CA GLN A 87 -18.92 -35.64 -22.82
C GLN A 87 -17.64 -34.94 -22.37
N ALA A 88 -16.53 -35.14 -23.07
CA ALA A 88 -15.26 -34.46 -22.77
C ALA A 88 -15.40 -32.93 -22.81
N ARG A 89 -16.20 -32.40 -23.74
CA ARG A 89 -16.52 -30.96 -23.78
C ARG A 89 -17.35 -30.49 -22.59
N LYS A 90 -18.27 -31.31 -22.08
CA LYS A 90 -19.02 -31.00 -20.85
C LYS A 90 -18.10 -31.01 -19.64
N ASP A 91 -17.28 -32.04 -19.48
CA ASP A 91 -16.34 -32.17 -18.37
C ASP A 91 -15.33 -31.00 -18.35
N THR A 92 -14.85 -30.59 -19.53
CA THR A 92 -13.96 -29.42 -19.67
C THR A 92 -14.66 -28.12 -19.24
N ARG A 93 -15.94 -27.94 -19.61
CA ARG A 93 -16.72 -26.76 -19.21
C ARG A 93 -16.96 -26.74 -17.71
N GLU A 94 -17.24 -27.91 -17.11
CA GLU A 94 -17.42 -28.04 -15.67
C GLU A 94 -16.11 -27.77 -14.92
N ALA A 95 -15.00 -28.33 -15.38
CA ALA A 95 -13.66 -28.05 -14.82
C ALA A 95 -13.31 -26.56 -14.91
N LEU A 96 -13.63 -25.91 -16.03
CA LEU A 96 -13.42 -24.47 -16.20
C LEU A 96 -14.31 -23.66 -15.24
N ALA A 97 -15.59 -24.04 -15.09
CA ALA A 97 -16.50 -23.39 -14.15
C ALA A 97 -16.02 -23.55 -12.69
N LEU A 98 -15.53 -24.74 -12.32
CA LEU A 98 -14.91 -24.99 -11.01
C LEU A 98 -13.65 -24.14 -10.80
N ALA A 99 -12.78 -24.05 -11.80
CA ALA A 99 -11.57 -23.22 -11.74
C ALA A 99 -11.92 -21.73 -11.58
N GLN A 100 -12.94 -21.24 -12.30
CA GLN A 100 -13.44 -19.89 -12.15
C GLN A 100 -14.01 -19.65 -10.75
N ALA A 101 -14.82 -20.57 -10.23
CA ALA A 101 -15.36 -20.49 -8.87
C ALA A 101 -14.26 -20.47 -7.80
N GLN A 102 -13.22 -21.30 -7.97
CA GLN A 102 -12.05 -21.29 -7.09
C GLN A 102 -11.28 -19.97 -7.18
N SER A 103 -11.06 -19.44 -8.38
CA SER A 103 -10.40 -18.14 -8.58
C SER A 103 -11.17 -16.99 -7.92
N GLY A 104 -12.51 -17.05 -7.96
CA GLY A 104 -13.38 -16.08 -7.27
C GLY A 104 -13.23 -16.15 -5.76
N ARG A 105 -13.20 -17.37 -5.18
CA ARG A 105 -12.95 -17.55 -3.75
C ARG A 105 -11.57 -17.03 -3.34
N VAL A 106 -10.53 -17.29 -4.14
CA VAL A 106 -9.18 -16.76 -3.87
C VAL A 106 -9.19 -15.24 -3.87
N ALA A 107 -9.86 -14.60 -4.85
CA ALA A 107 -9.99 -13.15 -4.89
C ALA A 107 -10.72 -12.57 -3.66
N GLU A 108 -11.79 -13.23 -3.20
CA GLU A 108 -12.51 -12.85 -1.97
C GLU A 108 -11.64 -12.98 -0.72
N LEU A 109 -10.84 -14.06 -0.62
CA LEU A 109 -9.89 -14.25 0.47
C LEU A 109 -8.78 -13.19 0.44
N GLU A 110 -8.27 -12.85 -0.73
CA GLU A 110 -7.27 -11.79 -0.90
C GLU A 110 -7.83 -10.42 -0.49
N ASP A 111 -9.09 -10.13 -0.83
CA ASP A 111 -9.76 -8.88 -0.44
C ASP A 111 -9.96 -8.82 1.08
N THR A 112 -10.45 -9.91 1.68
CA THR A 112 -10.60 -10.04 3.14
C THR A 112 -9.24 -9.89 3.85
N LEU A 113 -8.17 -10.42 3.28
CA LEU A 113 -6.83 -10.28 3.82
C LEU A 113 -6.32 -8.83 3.74
N ARG A 114 -6.54 -8.15 2.61
CA ARG A 114 -6.21 -6.73 2.45
C ARG A 114 -6.98 -5.86 3.44
N GLU A 115 -8.27 -6.14 3.63
CA GLU A 115 -9.11 -5.44 4.59
C GLU A 115 -8.66 -5.70 6.04
N THR A 116 -8.32 -6.94 6.38
CA THR A 116 -7.77 -7.25 7.71
C THR A 116 -6.43 -6.54 7.95
N GLN A 117 -5.58 -6.47 6.93
CA GLN A 117 -4.31 -5.76 7.01
C GLN A 117 -4.51 -4.23 7.12
N SER A 118 -5.51 -3.67 6.42
CA SER A 118 -5.87 -2.26 6.54
C SER A 118 -6.36 -1.93 7.96
N GLN A 119 -7.23 -2.78 8.52
CA GLN A 119 -7.72 -2.66 9.89
C GLN A 119 -6.60 -2.78 10.93
N TYR A 120 -5.66 -3.71 10.74
CA TYR A 120 -4.50 -3.85 11.62
C TYR A 120 -3.62 -2.60 11.60
N ASN A 121 -3.34 -2.06 10.41
CA ASN A 121 -2.57 -0.82 10.28
C ASN A 121 -3.30 0.38 10.92
N ALA A 122 -4.61 0.49 10.73
CA ALA A 122 -5.42 1.52 11.36
C ALA A 122 -5.39 1.40 12.88
N LEU A 123 -5.48 0.18 13.43
CA LEU A 123 -5.36 -0.08 14.86
C LEU A 123 -3.97 0.29 15.39
N GLN A 124 -2.90 -0.07 14.68
CA GLN A 124 -1.53 0.26 15.07
C GLN A 124 -1.30 1.78 15.08
N GLN A 125 -1.83 2.50 14.08
CA GLN A 125 -1.78 3.95 14.05
C GLN A 125 -2.60 4.56 15.18
N ALA A 126 -3.81 4.06 15.45
CA ALA A 126 -4.62 4.52 16.57
C ALA A 126 -3.92 4.30 17.92
N TRP A 127 -3.27 3.15 18.10
CA TRP A 127 -2.52 2.82 19.31
C TRP A 127 -1.27 3.68 19.49
N GLN A 128 -0.53 3.92 18.39
CA GLN A 128 0.60 4.83 18.38
C GLN A 128 0.17 6.26 18.73
N ASN A 129 -0.88 6.77 18.08
CA ASN A 129 -1.43 8.10 18.35
C ASN A 129 -1.93 8.24 19.79
N PHE A 130 -2.55 7.20 20.35
CA PHE A 130 -2.98 7.17 21.75
C PHE A 130 -1.79 7.24 22.70
N ASN A 131 -0.75 6.43 22.49
CA ASN A 131 0.46 6.46 23.31
C ASN A 131 1.19 7.80 23.20
N ASP A 132 1.32 8.33 21.99
CA ASP A 132 1.92 9.64 21.77
C ASP A 132 1.12 10.70 22.53
N SER A 133 -0.21 10.71 22.41
CA SER A 133 -1.09 11.65 23.12
C SER A 133 -0.99 11.51 24.65
N ALA A 134 -0.91 10.30 25.18
CA ALA A 134 -0.77 10.06 26.62
C ALA A 134 0.61 10.50 27.14
N SER A 135 1.69 10.21 26.41
CA SER A 135 3.04 10.67 26.75
C SER A 135 3.14 12.19 26.79
N ASP A 136 2.43 12.81 25.87
CA ASP A 136 2.33 14.23 25.66
C ASP A 136 1.51 14.94 26.74
N GLU A 137 0.41 14.33 27.20
CA GLU A 137 -0.37 14.81 28.35
C GLU A 137 0.45 14.74 29.64
N LEU A 138 1.16 13.63 29.86
CA LEU A 138 2.04 13.46 31.02
C LEU A 138 3.14 14.55 31.04
N LEU A 139 3.75 14.83 29.89
CA LEU A 139 4.74 15.90 29.77
C LEU A 139 4.15 17.27 30.07
N ALA A 140 2.94 17.56 29.57
CA ALA A 140 2.25 18.82 29.84
C ALA A 140 1.99 18.99 31.35
N ASN A 141 1.53 17.94 32.02
CA ASN A 141 1.28 17.94 33.46
C ASN A 141 2.56 18.16 34.28
N ASP A 142 3.66 17.50 33.89
CA ASP A 142 4.97 17.68 34.54
C ASP A 142 5.48 19.12 34.41
N VAL A 143 5.31 19.74 33.23
CA VAL A 143 5.71 21.13 32.98
C VAL A 143 4.83 22.10 33.75
N GLU A 144 3.50 21.90 33.76
CA GLU A 144 2.56 22.71 34.54
C GLU A 144 2.91 22.70 36.03
N ARG A 145 3.24 21.52 36.57
CA ARG A 145 3.68 21.39 37.96
C ARG A 145 4.95 22.21 38.24
N LEU A 146 5.95 22.15 37.36
CA LEU A 146 7.19 22.93 37.50
C LEU A 146 6.93 24.45 37.39
N LEU A 147 6.04 24.86 36.48
CA LEU A 147 5.62 26.25 36.35
C LEU A 147 4.90 26.75 37.60
N THR A 148 4.04 25.92 38.19
CA THR A 148 3.35 26.21 39.44
C THR A 148 4.33 26.40 40.60
N ILE A 149 5.34 25.53 40.69
CA ILE A 149 6.42 25.65 41.68
C ILE A 149 7.21 26.96 41.46
N ALA A 150 7.59 27.27 40.23
CA ALA A 150 8.31 28.51 39.90
C ALA A 150 7.51 29.76 40.31
N ASN A 151 6.23 29.81 39.94
CA ASN A 151 5.33 30.91 40.30
C ASN A 151 5.17 31.04 41.82
N GLN A 152 5.04 29.91 42.53
CA GLN A 152 4.96 29.91 43.98
C GLN A 152 6.24 30.46 44.63
N GLN A 153 7.43 30.11 44.11
CA GLN A 153 8.71 30.64 44.60
C GLN A 153 8.85 32.16 44.35
N LEU A 154 8.34 32.66 43.22
CA LEU A 154 8.31 34.10 42.93
C LEU A 154 7.36 34.85 43.86
N ARG A 155 6.17 34.32 44.13
CA ARG A 155 5.13 35.00 44.95
C ARG A 155 5.38 34.93 46.45
N LEU A 156 5.82 33.79 46.97
CA LEU A 156 5.98 33.59 48.41
C LEU A 156 7.33 34.09 48.93
N ALA A 157 8.40 33.88 48.17
CA ALA A 157 9.76 34.12 48.64
C ALA A 157 10.48 35.26 47.93
N GLY A 158 9.94 35.76 46.81
CA GLY A 158 10.69 36.64 45.90
C GLY A 158 11.99 35.99 45.40
N ASN A 159 12.10 34.66 45.52
CA ASN A 159 13.35 33.94 45.28
C ASN A 159 13.45 33.61 43.79
N VAL A 160 13.98 34.59 43.05
CA VAL A 160 14.18 34.52 41.60
C VAL A 160 15.11 33.36 41.23
N SER A 161 16.13 33.06 42.05
CA SER A 161 17.09 31.98 41.75
C SER A 161 16.43 30.60 41.76
N ASN A 162 15.58 30.31 42.76
CA ASN A 162 14.86 29.03 42.81
C ASN A 162 13.81 28.91 41.69
N ALA A 163 13.19 30.03 41.32
CA ALA A 163 12.26 30.06 40.19
C ALA A 163 12.97 29.79 38.85
N ILE A 164 14.17 30.34 38.64
CA ILE A 164 15.00 30.08 37.45
C ILE A 164 15.33 28.59 37.35
N VAL A 165 15.77 27.94 38.44
CA VAL A 165 16.08 26.50 38.43
C VAL A 165 14.87 25.65 38.07
N ALA A 166 13.68 25.99 38.58
CA ALA A 166 12.44 25.30 38.23
C ALA A 166 12.07 25.47 36.74
N LEU A 167 12.23 26.67 36.20
CA LEU A 167 11.97 26.96 34.78
C LEU A 167 13.00 26.31 33.85
N GLU A 168 14.29 26.28 34.22
CA GLU A 168 15.33 25.55 33.48
C GLU A 168 15.06 24.04 33.48
N THR A 169 14.56 23.50 34.60
CA THR A 169 14.14 22.11 34.67
C THR A 169 12.98 21.84 33.71
N ALA A 170 11.97 22.73 33.68
CA ALA A 170 10.84 22.62 32.75
C ALA A 170 11.29 22.71 31.29
N GLN A 171 12.16 23.66 30.96
CA GLN A 171 12.76 23.83 29.65
C GLN A 171 13.55 22.57 29.23
N SER A 172 14.37 22.01 30.12
CA SER A 172 15.16 20.82 29.82
C SER A 172 14.29 19.59 29.55
N ARG A 173 13.16 19.44 30.27
CA ARG A 173 12.18 18.37 30.01
C ARG A 173 11.51 18.55 28.65
N LEU A 174 11.12 19.78 28.32
CA LEU A 174 10.49 20.10 27.04
C LEU A 174 11.45 19.87 25.86
N ALA A 175 12.71 20.29 26.01
CA ALA A 175 13.76 20.10 25.01
C ALA A 175 14.14 18.62 24.80
N ARG A 176 14.11 17.80 25.84
CA ARG A 176 14.34 16.34 25.73
C ARG A 176 13.22 15.62 25.00
N ALA A 177 11.98 16.09 25.13
CA ALA A 177 10.84 15.50 24.47
C ALA A 177 10.71 15.93 23.00
N ASP A 178 11.29 17.08 22.63
CA ASP A 178 11.37 17.62 21.25
C ASP A 178 10.06 17.50 20.46
N ARG A 179 8.94 17.87 21.10
CA ARG A 179 7.61 17.81 20.48
C ARG A 179 7.28 19.16 19.81
N PRO A 180 7.00 19.20 18.50
CA PRO A 180 6.72 20.44 17.77
C PRO A 180 5.54 21.25 18.34
N ARG A 181 4.54 20.55 18.90
CA ARG A 181 3.34 21.16 19.50
C ARG A 181 3.64 22.08 20.70
N PHE A 182 4.77 21.87 21.38
CA PHE A 182 5.17 22.66 22.54
C PHE A 182 6.20 23.75 22.22
N SER A 183 6.52 23.96 20.94
CA SER A 183 7.47 24.99 20.49
C SER A 183 7.12 26.40 20.98
N SER A 184 5.84 26.79 20.89
CA SER A 184 5.37 28.08 21.40
C SER A 184 5.55 28.21 22.92
N LEU A 185 5.31 27.12 23.67
CA LEU A 185 5.51 27.10 25.12
C LEU A 185 7.00 27.22 25.48
N GLN A 186 7.86 26.51 24.75
CA GLN A 186 9.31 26.61 24.90
C GLN A 186 9.81 28.03 24.69
N GLN A 187 9.32 28.71 23.65
CA GLN A 187 9.66 30.11 23.36
C GLN A 187 9.21 31.04 24.49
N SER A 188 8.01 30.83 25.05
CA SER A 188 7.52 31.62 26.19
C SER A 188 8.38 31.42 27.44
N ILE A 189 8.72 30.18 27.78
CA ILE A 189 9.57 29.86 28.94
C ILE A 189 10.96 30.48 28.77
N ASN A 190 11.52 30.45 27.56
CA ASN A 190 12.81 31.11 27.27
C ASN A 190 12.73 32.62 27.51
N GLY A 191 11.67 33.27 27.01
CA GLY A 191 11.44 34.70 27.25
C GLY A 191 11.26 35.04 28.73
N ASP A 192 10.58 34.19 29.49
CA ASP A 192 10.41 34.37 30.94
C ASP A 192 11.72 34.18 31.70
N LEU A 193 12.55 33.21 31.31
CA LEU A 193 13.90 33.02 31.84
C LEU A 193 14.79 34.23 31.60
N ASP A 194 14.78 34.79 30.39
CA ASP A 194 15.57 35.97 30.04
C ASP A 194 15.14 37.19 30.87
N ARG A 195 13.83 37.37 31.07
CA ARG A 195 13.29 38.43 31.94
C ARG A 195 13.71 38.27 33.39
N LEU A 196 13.61 37.05 33.95
CA LEU A 196 13.98 36.79 35.34
C LEU A 196 15.48 36.95 35.58
N ARG A 197 16.32 36.54 34.63
CA ARG A 197 17.77 36.75 34.67
C ARG A 197 18.13 38.23 34.64
N ALA A 198 17.43 39.04 33.83
CA ALA A 198 17.61 40.49 33.79
C ALA A 198 17.24 41.16 35.12
N VAL A 199 16.16 40.72 35.78
CA VAL A 199 15.77 41.23 37.11
C VAL A 199 16.81 40.86 38.17
N SER A 200 17.28 39.60 38.17
CA SER A 200 18.34 39.14 39.10
C SER A 200 19.65 39.91 38.95
N THR A 201 19.97 40.43 37.75
CA THR A 201 21.20 41.22 37.56
C THR A 201 21.07 42.64 38.12
N VAL A 202 19.85 43.12 38.35
CA VAL A 202 19.60 44.40 39.02
C VAL A 202 19.58 44.17 40.52
N ASP A 203 20.77 44.12 41.13
CA ASP A 203 20.95 44.03 42.58
C ASP A 203 20.49 45.32 43.26
N ILE A 204 19.23 45.31 43.72
CA ILE A 204 18.57 46.43 44.41
C ILE A 204 19.38 46.91 45.63
N PRO A 205 19.86 46.04 46.55
CA PRO A 205 20.74 46.46 47.65
C PRO A 205 21.99 47.23 47.19
N ALA A 206 22.67 46.75 46.15
CA ALA A 206 23.87 47.41 45.63
C ALA A 206 23.56 48.78 45.01
N GLN A 207 22.42 48.91 44.33
CA GLN A 207 21.94 50.18 43.78
C GLN A 207 21.49 51.15 44.88
N SER A 208 20.76 50.68 45.89
CA SER A 208 20.35 51.49 47.04
C SER A 208 21.56 52.05 47.79
N GLY A 209 22.58 51.23 48.05
CA GLY A 209 23.83 51.71 48.66
C GLY A 209 24.62 52.68 47.76
N ARG A 210 24.42 52.64 46.45
CA ARG A 210 24.98 53.64 45.52
C ARG A 210 24.23 54.97 45.61
N ILE A 211 22.91 54.91 45.71
CA ILE A 211 22.04 56.09 45.89
C ILE A 211 22.33 56.74 47.25
N GLU A 212 22.44 55.98 48.33
CA GLU A 212 22.80 56.51 49.66
C GLU A 212 24.16 57.22 49.66
N ARG A 213 25.15 56.67 48.95
CA ARG A 213 26.45 57.33 48.76
C ARG A 213 26.32 58.62 47.95
N LEU A 214 25.49 58.64 46.90
CA LEU A 214 25.20 59.84 46.12
C LEU A 214 24.50 60.92 46.96
N VAL A 215 23.55 60.53 47.79
CA VAL A 215 22.86 61.44 48.72
C VAL A 215 23.84 62.00 49.77
N ALA A 216 24.70 61.17 50.33
CA ALA A 216 25.73 61.61 51.27
C ALA A 216 26.75 62.57 50.62
N LEU A 217 27.05 62.39 49.33
CA LEU A 217 27.93 63.29 48.57
C LEU A 217 27.23 64.62 48.24
N ILE A 218 25.94 64.61 47.91
CA ILE A 218 25.14 65.82 47.70
C ILE A 218 25.03 66.63 49.00
N GLY A 219 24.82 65.97 50.14
CA GLY A 219 24.82 66.64 51.45
C GLY A 219 26.16 67.28 51.83
N LYS A 220 27.27 66.88 51.20
CA LYS A 220 28.61 67.47 51.37
C LYS A 220 29.02 68.40 50.23
N ALA A 221 28.18 68.57 49.21
CA ALA A 221 28.46 69.47 48.10
C ALA A 221 28.32 70.93 48.59
N PRO A 222 29.33 71.79 48.37
CA PRO A 222 29.25 73.20 48.74
C PRO A 222 28.15 73.86 47.90
N MET A 223 27.11 74.40 48.56
CA MET A 223 26.07 75.16 47.88
C MET A 223 26.67 76.45 47.33
N LEU A 224 26.94 76.48 46.03
CA LEU A 224 27.17 77.71 45.28
C LEU A 224 25.82 78.36 45.04
N VAL A 225 25.32 79.10 46.03
CA VAL A 225 24.24 80.06 45.85
C VAL A 225 24.83 81.25 45.08
N PRO A 226 24.36 81.59 43.87
CA PRO A 226 24.69 82.87 43.26
C PRO A 226 23.93 83.96 44.04
N ASP A 227 24.64 84.66 44.92
CA ASP A 227 24.18 85.92 45.55
C ASP A 227 24.07 87.01 44.48
N THR A 228 23.06 86.93 43.61
CA THR A 228 22.73 88.04 42.71
C THR A 228 21.24 88.21 42.46
N VAL A 229 20.38 88.12 43.48
CA VAL A 229 19.20 89.00 43.58
C VAL A 229 18.77 89.17 45.05
N SER A 230 19.33 90.17 45.74
CA SER A 230 18.74 90.75 46.95
C SER A 230 18.32 92.19 46.62
N PRO A 231 17.02 92.48 46.48
CA PRO A 231 16.51 93.84 46.62
C PRO A 231 16.19 94.08 48.10
N GLY A 232 16.84 95.12 48.63
CA GLY A 232 16.84 95.58 50.02
C GLY A 232 15.58 95.34 50.86
N VAL A 233 15.82 94.75 52.03
CA VAL A 233 15.01 95.01 53.22
C VAL A 233 15.39 96.39 53.73
N ALA A 234 14.52 97.37 53.55
CA ALA A 234 14.53 98.62 54.32
C ALA A 234 13.77 98.40 55.63
N PRO A 235 14.28 98.83 56.79
CA PRO A 235 13.61 98.68 58.07
C PRO A 235 12.59 99.81 58.27
N VAL A 236 11.33 99.48 58.55
CA VAL A 236 10.34 100.42 59.10
C VAL A 236 9.58 99.75 60.24
N ASP A 237 10.09 100.05 61.44
CA ASP A 237 9.38 100.54 62.63
C ASP A 237 8.29 99.70 63.33
N GLN A 238 8.42 99.66 64.66
CA GLN A 238 7.49 99.06 65.61
C GLN A 238 6.56 100.13 66.20
N ALA A 239 5.23 99.93 66.12
CA ALA A 239 4.17 100.43 67.02
C ALA A 239 2.82 100.02 66.39
N GLN A 240 1.74 99.54 67.02
CA GLN A 240 1.24 99.33 68.38
C GLN A 240 -0.05 98.48 68.20
N PRO A 241 -0.44 97.55 69.10
CA PRO A 241 -1.71 96.76 69.03
C PRO A 241 -2.89 97.50 69.74
N PRO A 242 -4.15 96.99 69.91
CA PRO A 242 -4.90 95.82 69.38
C PRO A 242 -6.40 96.09 68.95
N ALA A 243 -7.15 95.00 68.66
CA ALA A 243 -8.60 94.75 68.89
C ALA A 243 -9.61 94.88 67.71
N PRO A 244 -10.83 94.27 67.78
CA PRO A 244 -11.18 92.84 67.95
C PRO A 244 -12.21 92.38 66.86
N PRO A 245 -12.79 91.15 66.88
CA PRO A 245 -13.37 90.46 65.72
C PRO A 245 -14.89 90.69 65.52
N PRO A 246 -15.45 90.21 64.40
CA PRO A 246 -16.62 89.31 64.47
C PRO A 246 -16.39 88.07 63.58
N ALA A 247 -16.52 86.85 64.10
CA ALA A 247 -17.79 86.10 64.21
C ALA A 247 -18.54 86.04 62.87
N VAL A 248 -18.58 84.86 62.24
CA VAL A 248 -19.79 84.01 62.10
C VAL A 248 -19.35 82.59 61.72
N ASP A 249 -20.10 81.67 62.31
CA ASP A 249 -19.92 80.26 62.58
C ASP A 249 -19.84 79.27 61.41
N PRO A 250 -19.40 78.03 61.73
CA PRO A 250 -19.30 76.88 60.84
C PRO A 250 -20.63 76.15 60.74
N GLN A 251 -20.86 75.46 59.61
CA GLN A 251 -21.65 74.22 59.56
C GLN A 251 -21.52 73.59 58.17
N ALA A 252 -21.03 72.35 58.15
CA ALA A 252 -21.79 71.18 57.70
C ALA A 252 -21.54 70.92 56.19
N ASP A 253 -21.22 69.72 55.73
CA ASP A 253 -21.46 68.40 56.29
C ASP A 253 -20.43 67.42 55.68
N LEU A 254 -20.09 66.41 56.48
CA LEU A 254 -19.48 65.16 56.02
C LEU A 254 -20.62 64.25 55.47
N PRO A 255 -20.52 62.91 55.47
CA PRO A 255 -20.03 62.11 54.36
C PRO A 255 -21.02 61.00 53.94
N ALA A 256 -20.73 60.26 52.87
CA ALA A 256 -20.95 58.81 52.76
C ALA A 256 -20.19 58.26 51.55
#